data_AF-E0UQL2-F1
#
_entry.id   AF-E0UQL2-F1
#
_cell.length_a   1.000
_cell.length_b   1.000
_cell.length_c   1.000
_cell.angle_alpha   90.00
_cell.angle_beta   90.00
_cell.angle_gamma   90.00
#
_symmetry.space_group_name_H-M   'P 1'
#
loop_
_entity.id
_entity.type
_entity.pdbx_description
1 polymer ?
#
loop_
_entity_poly.entity_id
_entity_poly.type
_entity_poly.pdbx_seq_one_letter_code
_entity_poly.pdbx_strand_id
1 'polypeptide(L)' 'MAQVPEDIGCLNEKCIAKDECKRQLIAKNGTAREIREFGGTPTKKCGKFIQK' A
#
# COMPACT_ATOMS: atom_id res chain seq x y z
N MET A 1 4.66 6.73 15.60
CA MET A 1 3.80 6.23 14.50
C MET A 1 4.55 5.07 13.88
N ALA A 2 4.02 3.84 14.00
CA ALA A 2 4.71 2.65 13.50
C ALA A 2 4.98 2.82 12.01
N GLN A 3 6.25 2.89 11.64
CA GLN A 3 6.67 3.05 10.26
C GLN A 3 6.43 1.70 9.58
N VAL A 4 5.37 1.60 8.80
CA VAL A 4 5.03 0.35 8.13
C VAL A 4 6.19 -0.02 7.19
N PRO A 5 6.79 -1.22 7.32
CA PRO A 5 7.92 -1.64 6.49
C PRO A 5 7.61 -1.49 5.00
N GLU A 6 8.61 -1.08 4.23
CA GLU A 6 8.47 -0.86 2.79
C GLU A 6 8.22 -2.16 2.01
N ASP A 7 8.59 -3.31 2.60
CA ASP A 7 8.39 -4.66 2.08
C ASP A 7 6.96 -5.22 2.28
N ILE A 8 6.06 -4.42 2.86
CA ILE A 8 4.64 -4.79 2.98
C ILE A 8 3.90 -4.30 1.73
N GLY A 9 3.34 -5.25 0.99
CA GLY A 9 2.54 -5.01 -0.18
C GLY A 9 1.17 -4.40 0.13
N CYS A 10 0.61 -3.67 -0.82
CA CYS A 10 -0.71 -3.05 -0.72
C CYS A 10 -1.66 -3.65 -1.75
N LEU A 11 -2.82 -4.17 -1.30
CA LEU A 11 -3.86 -4.69 -2.20
C LEU A 11 -5.02 -3.70 -2.43
N ASN A 12 -4.81 -2.41 -2.19
CA ASN A 12 -5.87 -1.41 -2.34
C ASN A 12 -6.11 -1.10 -3.83
N GLU A 13 -7.06 -1.79 -4.44
CA GLU A 13 -7.47 -1.63 -5.85
C GLU A 13 -8.06 -0.24 -6.16
N LYS A 14 -8.53 0.47 -5.12
CA LYS A 14 -9.16 1.81 -5.22
C LYS A 14 -8.15 2.95 -5.12
N CYS A 15 -6.86 2.66 -4.92
CA CYS A 15 -5.81 3.67 -4.85
C CYS A 15 -5.52 4.23 -6.25
N ILE A 16 -5.60 5.55 -6.45
CA ILE A 16 -5.27 6.17 -7.76
C ILE A 16 -3.79 5.99 -8.11
N ALA A 17 -2.93 5.90 -7.09
CA ALA A 17 -1.50 5.71 -7.26
C ALA A 17 -1.12 4.22 -7.29
N LYS A 18 -2.06 3.30 -7.52
CA LYS A 18 -1.79 1.86 -7.53
C LYS A 18 -0.65 1.49 -8.49
N ASP A 19 -0.60 2.10 -9.67
CA ASP A 19 0.40 1.81 -10.68
C ASP A 19 1.80 2.37 -10.34
N GLU A 20 1.87 3.51 -9.63
CA GLU A 20 3.14 4.12 -9.18
C GLU A 20 3.56 3.74 -7.75
N CYS A 21 2.70 3.05 -7.00
CA CYS A 21 2.97 2.72 -5.61
C CYS A 21 3.87 1.49 -5.52
N LYS A 22 5.09 1.69 -4.99
CA LYS A 22 6.04 0.59 -4.70
C LYS A 22 5.40 -0.61 -3.99
N ARG A 23 4.46 -0.35 -3.06
CA ARG A 23 3.74 -1.41 -2.30
C ARG A 23 2.78 -2.23 -3.16
N GLN A 24 2.12 -1.60 -4.13
CA GLN A 24 1.28 -2.30 -5.10
C GLN A 24 2.17 -3.08 -6.08
N LEU A 25 3.30 -2.49 -6.50
CA LEU A 25 4.26 -3.18 -7.37
C LEU A 25 4.81 -4.45 -6.71
N ILE A 26 5.27 -4.40 -5.46
CA ILE A 26 5.76 -5.60 -4.76
C ILE A 26 4.64 -6.62 -4.46
N ALA A 27 3.41 -6.16 -4.22
CA ALA A 27 2.25 -7.05 -4.06
C ALA A 27 1.90 -7.77 -5.37
N LYS A 28 1.86 -7.03 -6.49
CA LYS A 28 1.59 -7.55 -7.83
C LYS A 28 2.72 -8.46 -8.33
N ASN A 29 3.97 -8.13 -8.00
CA ASN A 29 5.14 -8.93 -8.35
C ASN A 29 5.35 -10.12 -7.41
N GLY A 30 4.55 -10.29 -6.34
CA GLY A 30 4.72 -11.37 -5.38
C GLY A 30 6.03 -11.31 -4.56
N THR A 31 6.65 -10.14 -4.49
CA THR A 31 7.89 -9.89 -3.75
C THR A 31 7.64 -9.26 -2.37
N ALA A 32 6.38 -8.93 -2.07
CA ALA A 32 5.97 -8.46 -0.75
C ALA A 32 6.09 -9.56 0.29
N ARG A 33 6.65 -9.22 1.46
CA ARG A 33 6.72 -10.13 2.62
C ARG A 33 5.34 -10.46 3.18
N GLU A 34 4.45 -9.48 3.18
CA GLU A 34 3.06 -9.61 3.60
C GLU A 34 2.23 -8.63 2.77
N ILE A 35 0.99 -8.98 2.45
CA ILE A 35 0.08 -8.11 1.70
C ILE A 35 -1.01 -7.64 2.66
N ARG A 36 -1.19 -6.33 2.76
CA ARG A 36 -2.26 -5.73 3.57
C ARG A 36 -3.08 -4.74 2.76
N GLU A 37 -4.33 -4.58 3.15
CA GLU A 37 -5.13 -3.47 2.66
C GLU A 37 -4.84 -2.23 3.51
N PHE A 38 -4.22 -1.23 2.91
CA PHE A 38 -3.96 0.04 3.58
C PHE A 38 -5.11 1.02 3.35
N GLY A 39 -5.68 1.52 4.44
CA GLY A 39 -6.82 2.44 4.50
C GLY A 39 -6.51 3.88 4.09
N GLY A 40 -5.95 4.08 2.90
CA GLY A 40 -5.84 5.40 2.27
C GLY A 40 -7.03 5.67 1.35
N THR A 41 -7.55 6.90 1.35
CA THR A 41 -8.54 7.34 0.34
C THR A 41 -7.88 7.41 -1.05
N PRO A 42 -8.64 7.15 -2.15
CA PRO A 42 -8.14 7.15 -3.54
C PRO A 42 -7.25 8.36 -3.87
N THR A 43 -7.64 9.54 -3.40
CA THR A 43 -6.97 10.83 -3.64
C THR A 43 -5.79 11.14 -2.72
N LYS A 44 -5.69 10.53 -1.53
CA LYS A 44 -4.61 10.84 -0.56
C LYS A 44 -3.43 9.85 -0.59
N LYS A 45 -3.48 8.84 -1.46
CA LYS A 45 -2.50 7.74 -1.52
C LYS A 45 -2.37 7.03 -0.15
N CYS A 46 -1.51 6.01 -0.06
CA CYS A 46 -1.24 5.33 1.21
C CYS A 46 -0.35 6.15 2.17
N GLY A 47 0.14 7.33 1.76
CA GLY A 47 1.09 8.15 2.53
C GLY A 47 0.55 8.69 3.86
N LYS A 48 -0.77 8.63 4.08
CA LYS A 48 -1.39 8.86 5.38
C LYS A 48 -2.02 7.55 5.84
N PHE A 49 -1.20 6.68 6.42
CA PHE A 49 -1.66 5.48 7.11
C PHE A 49 -2.58 5.91 8.26
N ILE A 50 -3.89 5.95 7.99
CA ILE A 50 -4.87 5.90 9.05
C ILE A 50 -5.01 4.41 9.34
N GLN A 51 -4.33 3.96 10.39
CA GLN A 51 -4.61 2.66 10.99
C GLN A 51 -6.09 2.69 11.37
N LYS A 52 -6.91 1.86 10.71
CA LYS A 52 -8.28 1.64 11.16
C LYS A 52 -8.28 0.55 12.21
#